data_AF-A0A7M7HPI2-F1
#
_entry.id   AF-A0A7M7HPI2-F1
#
_cell.length_a   1.000
_cell.length_b   1.000
_cell.length_c   1.000
_cell.angle_alpha   90.00
_cell.angle_beta   90.00
_cell.angle_gamma   90.00
#
_symmetry.space_group_name_H-M   'P 1'
#
loop_
_entity.id
_entity.type
_entity.pdbx_description
1 polymer ?
#
loop_
_entity_poly.entity_id
_entity_poly.type
_entity_poly.pdbx_seq_one_letter_code
_entity_poly.pdbx_strand_id
1 'polypeptide(L)'
;MRTYNYRVADVITLGNIPLGSSSPSNMANLHRVQDAVMAAYAFDVIDDVEFILLMDINTSNNLDFQHDGGHFELDDFNDDECRSYFRFKKDDIFRLKHALGVPDRITLPNRSRMDGLEALCLGLQRYAYPCRYGDLVKDYRRPVPQLCLAFNWVTNFIFDAHKHRLTTLEQHWLAPQQLRIYADVIHQKGAPLNNCWGFIDGTVRPICRPGEHQRVAYNGHKRVHSLKYQSVTSPNGMIANLYGPVEGRRHDAYLLRESGLLTMLEGGSHDAEGNLLCIYGDPAYPVRPQLQAPFPTANITPEQAAFNRAMSKVRITVEWSFGDVINFFKYTDFKKSQKILLSSCAKMYMVSAILTNAHTCIYGNNTSSYFELQPPSLDEYFQ
;
A
#
# COMPACT_ATOMS: atom_id res chain seq x y z
N MET A 1 14.28 37.45 -6.44
CA MET A 1 13.20 36.48 -6.17
C MET A 1 13.55 35.16 -6.85
N ARG A 2 14.06 34.19 -6.08
CA ARG A 2 14.35 32.83 -6.57
C ARG A 2 13.05 32.01 -6.50
N THR A 3 12.58 31.54 -7.64
CA THR A 3 11.47 30.59 -7.77
C THR A 3 11.94 29.22 -7.28
N TYR A 4 11.48 28.79 -6.11
CA TYR A 4 11.65 27.41 -5.65
C TYR A 4 10.63 26.53 -6.39
N ASN A 5 11.10 25.76 -7.38
CA ASN A 5 10.36 24.69 -8.03
C ASN A 5 10.19 23.53 -7.04
N TYR A 6 9.14 23.56 -6.20
CA TYR A 6 8.73 22.36 -5.46
C TYR A 6 8.14 21.35 -6.45
N ARG A 7 8.74 20.15 -6.55
CA ARG A 7 8.18 19.09 -7.39
C ARG A 7 6.91 18.58 -6.70
N VAL A 8 5.86 18.34 -7.46
CA VAL A 8 4.63 17.70 -6.94
C VAL A 8 4.93 16.31 -6.34
N ALA A 9 6.02 15.66 -6.75
CA ALA A 9 6.56 14.46 -6.12
C ALA A 9 6.90 14.66 -4.62
N ASP A 10 7.45 15.82 -4.24
CA ASP A 10 7.78 16.16 -2.84
C ASP A 10 6.49 16.37 -2.03
N VAL A 11 5.46 16.95 -2.65
CA VAL A 11 4.14 17.17 -2.03
C VAL A 11 3.34 15.86 -1.89
N ILE A 12 3.57 14.88 -2.77
CA ILE A 12 2.92 13.57 -2.73
C ILE A 12 3.63 12.59 -1.78
N THR A 13 4.95 12.73 -1.58
CA THR A 13 5.73 11.89 -0.64
C THR A 13 5.75 12.42 0.79
N LEU A 14 5.68 13.74 1.00
CA LEU A 14 5.76 14.38 2.32
C LEU A 14 4.40 14.57 3.00
N GLY A 15 3.53 13.56 2.94
CA GLY A 15 2.29 13.50 3.75
C GLY A 15 2.53 13.42 5.27
N ASN A 16 3.60 14.02 5.80
CA ASN A 16 3.73 14.35 7.21
C ASN A 16 2.96 15.65 7.44
N ILE A 17 1.64 15.53 7.51
CA ILE A 17 0.82 16.60 8.06
C ILE A 17 0.90 16.43 9.58
N PRO A 18 1.37 17.44 10.34
CA PRO A 18 1.06 17.48 11.75
C PRO A 18 -0.46 17.57 11.84
N LEU A 19 -1.10 16.47 12.23
CA LEU A 19 -2.48 16.52 12.72
C LEU A 19 -2.50 17.67 13.73
N GLY A 20 -3.31 18.69 13.46
CA GLY A 20 -3.56 19.77 14.39
C GLY A 20 -3.76 19.14 15.77
N SER A 21 -2.85 19.48 16.67
CA SER A 21 -2.69 18.83 17.96
C SER A 21 -3.88 19.17 18.84
N SER A 22 -4.91 18.33 18.83
CA SER A 22 -5.66 18.07 20.05
C SER A 22 -5.02 16.84 20.70
N SER A 23 -4.22 17.09 21.73
CA SER A 23 -3.56 16.04 22.51
C SER A 23 -4.62 15.10 23.11
N PRO A 24 -4.45 13.79 23.06
CA PRO A 24 -5.34 12.82 23.72
C PRO A 24 -5.34 12.85 25.25
N SER A 25 -4.39 13.57 25.86
CA SER A 25 -4.57 14.05 27.23
C SER A 25 -5.78 14.97 27.36
N ASN A 26 -6.29 15.57 26.27
CA ASN A 26 -7.47 16.44 26.23
C ASN A 26 -8.81 15.72 26.18
N MET A 27 -8.96 14.41 25.94
CA MET A 27 -10.32 13.82 25.85
C MET A 27 -10.87 13.41 27.23
N ALA A 28 -10.03 12.78 28.05
CA ALA A 28 -10.30 12.66 29.49
C ALA A 28 -10.28 14.04 30.19
N ASN A 29 -9.56 15.03 29.65
CA ASN A 29 -9.68 16.43 30.08
C ASN A 29 -10.93 17.11 29.55
N LEU A 30 -11.47 16.74 28.38
CA LEU A 30 -12.62 17.41 27.78
C LEU A 30 -13.85 17.10 28.61
N HIS A 31 -14.09 15.83 28.91
CA HIS A 31 -15.17 15.44 29.81
C HIS A 31 -14.95 16.03 31.20
N ARG A 32 -13.72 16.03 31.75
CA ARG A 32 -13.46 16.65 33.06
C ARG A 32 -13.62 18.18 33.05
N VAL A 33 -13.29 18.85 31.96
CA VAL A 33 -13.46 20.30 31.78
C VAL A 33 -14.93 20.61 31.56
N GLN A 34 -15.64 19.82 30.78
CA GLN A 34 -17.10 19.91 30.63
C GLN A 34 -17.80 19.67 31.97
N ASP A 35 -17.44 18.62 32.72
CA ASP A 35 -17.95 18.35 34.06
C ASP A 35 -17.65 19.51 35.02
N ALA A 36 -16.46 20.09 34.94
CA ALA A 36 -16.08 21.26 35.74
C ALA A 36 -16.86 22.52 35.34
N VAL A 37 -17.10 22.75 34.04
CA VAL A 37 -17.91 23.86 33.51
C VAL A 37 -19.37 23.69 33.90
N MET A 38 -19.92 22.48 33.78
CA MET A 38 -21.27 22.12 34.24
C MET A 38 -21.42 22.31 35.75
N ALA A 39 -20.42 21.89 36.54
CA ALA A 39 -20.40 22.10 37.99
C ALA A 39 -20.31 23.59 38.34
N ALA A 40 -19.42 24.34 37.68
CA ALA A 40 -19.28 25.79 37.90
C ALA A 40 -20.59 26.53 37.61
N TYR A 41 -21.29 26.16 36.54
CA TYR A 41 -22.61 26.71 36.22
C TYR A 41 -23.67 26.30 37.27
N ALA A 42 -23.69 25.04 37.69
CA ALA A 42 -24.63 24.54 38.71
C ALA A 42 -24.42 25.16 40.10
N PHE A 43 -23.23 25.69 40.39
CA PHE A 43 -22.91 26.39 41.63
C PHE A 43 -22.90 27.93 41.47
N ASP A 44 -23.49 28.46 40.40
CA ASP A 44 -23.59 29.91 40.09
C ASP A 44 -22.22 30.63 40.07
N VAL A 45 -21.15 29.91 39.74
CA VAL A 45 -19.79 30.46 39.63
C VAL A 45 -19.59 31.17 38.28
N ILE A 46 -20.30 30.75 37.25
CA ILE A 46 -20.29 31.32 35.90
C ILE A 46 -21.72 31.59 35.43
N ASP A 47 -21.91 32.60 34.57
CA ASP A 47 -23.22 32.97 34.04
C ASP A 47 -23.62 32.18 32.77
N ASP A 48 -24.85 32.38 32.28
CA ASP A 48 -25.38 31.68 31.10
C ASP A 48 -24.52 31.90 29.83
N VAL A 49 -23.95 33.10 29.66
CA VAL A 49 -23.16 33.46 28.48
C VAL A 49 -21.79 32.79 28.56
N GLU A 50 -21.15 32.85 29.73
CA GLU A 50 -19.89 32.17 30.01
C GLU A 50 -20.03 30.65 29.87
N PHE A 51 -21.12 30.08 30.38
CA PHE A 51 -21.42 28.66 30.24
C PHE A 51 -21.53 28.23 28.77
N ILE A 52 -22.32 28.96 27.96
CA ILE A 52 -22.47 28.66 26.53
C ILE A 52 -21.13 28.75 25.80
N LEU A 53 -20.35 29.81 26.05
CA LEU A 53 -19.05 30.01 25.40
C LEU A 53 -18.04 28.92 25.81
N LEU A 54 -17.97 28.60 27.11
CA LEU A 54 -17.06 27.57 27.61
C LEU A 54 -17.47 26.18 27.13
N MET A 55 -18.76 25.88 27.06
CA MET A 55 -19.24 24.62 26.49
C MET A 55 -18.95 24.54 24.99
N ASP A 56 -19.17 25.61 24.22
CA ASP A 56 -18.90 25.62 22.77
C ASP A 56 -17.40 25.45 22.47
N ILE A 57 -16.53 26.16 23.21
CA ILE A 57 -15.07 26.03 23.09
C ILE A 57 -14.58 24.62 23.48
N ASN A 58 -15.24 24.00 24.45
CA ASN A 58 -14.90 22.67 24.96
C ASN A 58 -15.82 21.56 24.41
N THR A 59 -16.45 21.76 23.26
CA THR A 59 -17.19 20.71 22.54
C THR A 59 -16.38 20.19 21.37
N SER A 60 -16.26 18.87 21.25
CA SER A 60 -15.61 18.26 20.10
C SER A 60 -16.60 18.10 18.95
N ASN A 61 -16.19 18.41 17.73
CA ASN A 61 -16.91 18.03 16.52
C ASN A 61 -16.91 16.51 16.26
N ASN A 62 -16.12 15.74 17.03
CA ASN A 62 -16.11 14.28 16.93
C ASN A 62 -17.29 13.70 17.69
N LEU A 63 -17.96 12.72 17.08
CA LEU A 63 -18.96 11.91 17.77
C LEU A 63 -18.28 11.16 18.93
N ASP A 64 -18.90 11.22 20.10
CA ASP A 64 -18.49 10.46 21.27
C ASP A 64 -19.12 9.07 21.22
N PHE A 65 -18.28 8.05 21.08
CA PHE A 65 -18.69 6.65 21.01
C PHE A 65 -18.39 6.00 22.35
N GLN A 66 -19.43 5.45 23.00
CA GLN A 66 -19.27 4.72 24.25
C GLN A 66 -18.30 3.54 24.08
N HIS A 67 -17.29 3.48 24.94
CA HIS A 67 -16.39 2.34 25.08
C HIS A 67 -16.22 2.02 26.56
N ASP A 68 -16.28 0.75 26.93
CA ASP A 68 -16.25 0.26 28.31
C ASP A 68 -14.83 0.09 28.88
N GLY A 69 -13.80 0.57 28.18
CA GLY A 69 -12.41 0.47 28.62
C GLY A 69 -11.82 -0.94 28.51
N GLY A 70 -12.53 -1.87 27.87
CA GLY A 70 -12.03 -3.21 27.53
C GLY A 70 -10.84 -3.19 26.57
N HIS A 71 -10.41 -4.38 26.15
CA HIS A 71 -9.23 -4.54 25.30
C HIS A 71 -9.59 -5.39 24.08
N PHE A 72 -8.90 -5.15 22.97
CA PHE A 72 -8.99 -6.01 21.79
C PHE A 72 -8.30 -7.34 22.09
N GLU A 73 -8.99 -8.46 21.84
CA GLU A 73 -8.42 -9.80 21.94
C GLU A 73 -8.59 -10.51 20.60
N LEU A 74 -7.48 -10.87 19.94
CA LEU A 74 -7.52 -11.61 18.68
C LEU A 74 -8.14 -13.00 18.86
N ASP A 75 -8.11 -13.54 20.08
CA ASP A 75 -8.64 -14.86 20.39
C ASP A 75 -10.17 -14.95 20.24
N ASP A 76 -10.87 -13.82 20.33
CA ASP A 76 -12.32 -13.71 20.12
C ASP A 76 -12.76 -14.00 18.67
N PHE A 77 -11.82 -13.96 17.72
CA PHE A 77 -12.10 -14.17 16.30
C PHE A 77 -11.75 -15.60 15.89
N ASN A 78 -12.61 -16.28 15.14
CA ASN A 78 -12.27 -17.55 14.51
C ASN A 78 -11.49 -17.34 13.18
N ASP A 79 -10.98 -18.43 12.59
CA ASP A 79 -10.16 -18.35 11.37
C ASP A 79 -10.89 -17.74 10.16
N ASP A 80 -12.19 -17.97 10.02
CA ASP A 80 -12.99 -17.40 8.93
C ASP A 80 -13.23 -15.91 9.14
N GLU A 81 -13.47 -15.48 10.38
CA GLU A 81 -13.52 -14.08 10.77
C GLU A 81 -12.17 -13.39 10.54
N CYS A 82 -11.06 -14.03 10.94
CA CYS A 82 -9.73 -13.48 10.70
C CYS A 82 -9.44 -13.32 9.20
N ARG A 83 -9.79 -14.31 8.37
CA ARG A 83 -9.67 -14.20 6.90
C ARG A 83 -10.54 -13.08 6.33
N SER A 84 -11.76 -12.94 6.84
CA SER A 84 -12.72 -11.94 6.38
C SER A 84 -12.31 -10.52 6.78
N TYR A 85 -11.82 -10.32 8.00
CA TYR A 85 -11.45 -9.00 8.51
C TYR A 85 -10.01 -8.63 8.21
N PHE A 86 -9.06 -9.53 8.41
CA PHE A 86 -7.64 -9.22 8.35
C PHE A 86 -6.95 -9.72 7.07
N ARG A 87 -7.59 -10.62 6.30
CA ARG A 87 -7.01 -11.34 5.14
C ARG A 87 -6.00 -12.42 5.49
N PHE A 88 -5.83 -12.72 6.77
CA PHE A 88 -4.92 -13.75 7.28
C PHE A 88 -5.66 -14.62 8.29
N LYS A 89 -5.29 -15.90 8.40
CA LYS A 89 -5.72 -16.77 9.50
C LYS A 89 -5.12 -16.29 10.81
N LYS A 90 -5.69 -16.73 11.94
CA LYS A 90 -5.25 -16.30 13.28
C LYS A 90 -3.75 -16.50 13.49
N ASP A 91 -3.26 -17.72 13.31
CA ASP A 91 -1.84 -18.05 13.51
C ASP A 91 -0.90 -17.29 12.56
N ASP A 92 -1.36 -17.03 11.34
CA ASP A 92 -0.59 -16.29 10.34
C ASP A 92 -0.47 -14.80 10.68
N ILE A 93 -1.41 -14.22 11.44
CA ILE A 93 -1.29 -12.84 11.95
C ILE A 93 -0.14 -12.74 12.95
N PHE A 94 0.04 -13.73 13.83
CA PHE A 94 1.17 -13.77 14.76
C PHE A 94 2.50 -13.91 14.01
N ARG A 95 2.56 -14.79 13.01
CA ARG A 95 3.75 -14.93 12.14
C ARG A 95 4.05 -13.65 11.38
N LEU A 96 3.02 -12.98 10.85
CA LEU A 96 3.14 -11.69 10.18
C LEU A 96 3.64 -10.59 11.11
N LYS A 97 3.14 -10.53 12.36
CA LYS A 97 3.64 -9.60 13.38
C LYS A 97 5.13 -9.78 13.60
N HIS A 98 5.59 -11.02 13.72
CA HIS A 98 7.01 -11.35 13.88
C HIS A 98 7.83 -10.96 12.65
N ALA A 99 7.41 -11.36 11.45
CA ALA A 99 8.12 -11.06 10.20
C ALA A 99 8.20 -9.56 9.89
N LEU A 100 7.16 -8.79 10.20
CA LEU A 100 7.16 -7.33 10.09
C LEU A 100 7.98 -6.64 11.20
N GLY A 101 8.42 -7.38 12.23
CA GLY A 101 9.14 -6.80 13.37
C GLY A 101 8.27 -5.86 14.22
N VAL A 102 6.95 -6.04 14.24
CA VAL A 102 6.05 -5.18 15.02
C VAL A 102 6.29 -5.43 16.53
N PRO A 103 6.67 -4.39 17.29
CA PRO A 103 6.99 -4.54 18.72
C PRO A 103 5.73 -4.86 19.52
N ASP A 104 5.88 -5.50 20.69
CA ASP A 104 4.73 -5.87 21.53
C ASP A 104 3.95 -4.67 22.05
N ARG A 105 4.62 -3.53 22.26
CA ARG A 105 3.96 -2.28 22.60
C ARG A 105 4.43 -1.14 21.73
N ILE A 106 3.49 -0.35 21.26
CA ILE A 106 3.74 0.85 20.47
C ILE A 106 3.43 2.10 21.29
N THR A 107 4.15 3.17 21.00
CA THR A 107 3.86 4.51 21.55
C THR A 107 3.41 5.41 20.40
N LEU A 108 2.18 5.89 20.50
CA LEU A 108 1.57 6.77 19.51
C LEU A 108 2.06 8.23 19.70
N PRO A 109 1.89 9.12 18.71
CA PRO A 109 2.38 10.51 18.79
C PRO A 109 1.87 11.30 20.00
N ASN A 110 0.70 10.94 20.51
CA ASN A 110 0.09 11.48 21.73
C ASN A 110 0.66 10.89 23.04
N ARG A 111 1.69 10.06 22.97
CA ARG A 111 2.27 9.28 24.08
C ARG A 111 1.34 8.20 24.67
N SER A 112 0.15 7.99 24.11
CA SER A 112 -0.66 6.83 24.46
C SER A 112 0.01 5.55 23.98
N ARG A 113 -0.24 4.47 24.70
CA ARG A 113 0.30 3.15 24.39
C ARG A 113 -0.80 2.25 23.84
N MET A 114 -0.42 1.34 22.96
CA MET A 114 -1.29 0.33 22.38
C MET A 114 -0.49 -0.97 22.21
N ASP A 115 -1.17 -2.10 22.29
CA ASP A 115 -0.55 -3.39 21.98
C ASP A 115 -0.21 -3.45 20.48
N GLY A 116 0.93 -4.07 20.14
CA GLY A 116 1.40 -4.14 18.76
C GLY A 116 0.55 -5.04 17.87
N LEU A 117 0.03 -6.15 18.41
CA LEU A 117 -0.88 -7.04 17.71
C LEU A 117 -2.23 -6.35 17.49
N GLU A 118 -2.75 -5.65 18.51
CA GLU A 118 -3.95 -4.79 18.41
C GLU A 118 -3.79 -3.77 17.27
N ALA A 119 -2.68 -3.04 17.26
CA ALA A 119 -2.40 -2.06 16.21
C ALA A 119 -2.31 -2.70 14.82
N LEU A 120 -1.60 -3.83 14.69
CA LEU A 120 -1.49 -4.55 13.43
C LEU A 120 -2.86 -5.00 12.92
N CYS A 121 -3.69 -5.62 13.76
CA CYS A 121 -5.04 -6.07 13.40
C CYS A 121 -5.91 -4.88 12.94
N LEU A 122 -5.82 -3.74 13.63
CA LEU A 122 -6.49 -2.50 13.22
C LEU A 122 -6.04 -2.07 11.82
N GLY A 123 -4.74 -2.10 11.57
CA GLY A 123 -4.14 -1.84 10.26
C GLY A 123 -4.72 -2.76 9.19
N LEU A 124 -4.60 -4.08 9.40
CA LEU A 124 -5.05 -5.11 8.48
C LEU A 124 -6.55 -4.98 8.16
N GLN A 125 -7.40 -4.80 9.18
CA GLN A 125 -8.84 -4.64 9.00
C GLN A 125 -9.19 -3.41 8.17
N ARG A 126 -8.52 -2.29 8.44
CA ARG A 126 -8.71 -1.06 7.66
C ARG A 126 -8.21 -1.20 6.23
N TYR A 127 -7.09 -1.88 5.99
CA TYR A 127 -6.59 -2.12 4.64
C TYR A 127 -7.48 -3.09 3.87
N ALA A 128 -7.98 -4.14 4.53
CA ALA A 128 -8.81 -5.19 3.94
C ALA A 128 -10.13 -4.66 3.37
N TYR A 129 -10.78 -3.70 4.06
CA TYR A 129 -12.00 -3.06 3.57
C TYR A 129 -12.24 -1.65 4.18
N PRO A 130 -12.81 -0.69 3.42
CA PRO A 130 -13.18 0.61 3.97
C PRO A 130 -14.22 0.53 5.09
N CYS A 131 -13.83 0.93 6.30
CA CYS A 131 -14.68 1.02 7.48
C CYS A 131 -14.53 2.37 8.19
N ARG A 132 -15.60 2.83 8.86
CA ARG A 132 -15.54 4.05 9.69
C ARG A 132 -14.84 3.70 10.99
N TYR A 133 -14.11 4.65 11.57
CA TYR A 133 -13.51 4.43 12.89
C TYR A 133 -14.56 4.17 13.97
N GLY A 134 -15.75 4.79 13.88
CA GLY A 134 -16.86 4.52 14.80
C GLY A 134 -17.32 3.06 14.80
N ASP A 135 -17.25 2.39 13.65
CA ASP A 135 -17.59 0.95 13.56
C ASP A 135 -16.57 0.11 14.36
N LEU A 136 -15.30 0.53 14.35
CA LEU A 136 -14.18 -0.15 15.01
C LEU A 136 -14.10 0.13 16.51
N VAL A 137 -14.77 1.17 17.03
CA VAL A 137 -14.75 1.45 18.48
C VAL A 137 -15.30 0.28 19.29
N LYS A 138 -16.27 -0.46 18.73
CA LYS A 138 -16.89 -1.62 19.40
C LYS A 138 -15.92 -2.78 19.59
N ASP A 139 -15.07 -3.04 18.60
CA ASP A 139 -14.15 -4.17 18.64
C ASP A 139 -12.86 -3.80 19.37
N TYR A 140 -12.32 -2.60 19.11
CA TYR A 140 -11.03 -2.18 19.66
C TYR A 140 -11.15 -1.47 21.01
N ARG A 141 -12.35 -1.03 21.41
CA ARG A 141 -12.62 -0.35 22.68
C ARG A 141 -11.73 0.89 22.92
N ARG A 142 -11.32 1.56 21.83
CA ARG A 142 -10.53 2.79 21.85
C ARG A 142 -11.28 3.96 21.23
N PRO A 143 -11.02 5.20 21.68
CA PRO A 143 -11.58 6.38 21.06
C PRO A 143 -11.05 6.54 19.62
N VAL A 144 -11.90 7.08 18.74
CA VAL A 144 -11.63 7.27 17.30
C VAL A 144 -10.26 7.91 17.02
N PRO A 145 -9.81 8.96 17.73
CA PRO A 145 -8.50 9.55 17.48
C PRO A 145 -7.33 8.61 17.76
N GLN A 146 -7.43 7.72 18.76
CA GLN A 146 -6.40 6.73 19.03
C GLN A 146 -6.32 5.69 17.91
N LEU A 147 -7.46 5.22 17.40
CA LEU A 147 -7.52 4.32 16.25
C LEU A 147 -6.91 4.95 14.98
N CYS A 148 -7.19 6.24 14.76
CA CYS A 148 -6.60 6.98 13.64
C CYS A 148 -5.07 7.09 13.76
N LEU A 149 -4.56 7.41 14.95
CA LEU A 149 -3.14 7.48 15.22
C LEU A 149 -2.47 6.11 15.03
N ALA A 150 -3.09 5.02 15.50
CA ALA A 150 -2.59 3.67 15.35
C ALA A 150 -2.54 3.20 13.89
N PHE A 151 -3.59 3.47 13.11
CA PHE A 151 -3.60 3.16 11.67
C PHE A 151 -2.47 3.86 10.90
N ASN A 152 -2.25 5.15 11.19
CA ASN A 152 -1.13 5.89 10.61
C ASN A 152 0.23 5.37 11.09
N TRP A 153 0.33 5.00 12.36
CA TRP A 153 1.53 4.39 12.92
C TRP A 153 1.90 3.09 12.18
N VAL A 154 0.95 2.15 12.02
CA VAL A 154 1.19 0.89 11.29
C VAL A 154 1.59 1.14 9.84
N THR A 155 0.90 2.07 9.17
CA THR A 155 1.22 2.43 7.78
C THR A 155 2.64 2.97 7.65
N ASN A 156 3.04 3.89 8.54
CA ASN A 156 4.39 4.45 8.52
C ASN A 156 5.43 3.41 8.90
N PHE A 157 5.16 2.61 9.93
CA PHE A 157 6.06 1.56 10.41
C PHE A 157 6.38 0.55 9.29
N ILE A 158 5.36 -0.03 8.65
CA ILE A 158 5.56 -1.00 7.56
C ILE A 158 6.27 -0.34 6.38
N PHE A 159 5.87 0.88 6.01
CA PHE A 159 6.49 1.60 4.91
C PHE A 159 7.97 1.88 5.17
N ASP A 160 8.32 2.47 6.31
CA ASP A 160 9.69 2.89 6.60
C ASP A 160 10.60 1.67 6.79
N ALA A 161 10.10 0.60 7.42
CA ALA A 161 10.86 -0.63 7.61
C ALA A 161 11.03 -1.46 6.33
N HIS A 162 10.01 -1.53 5.46
CA HIS A 162 9.97 -2.54 4.40
C HIS A 162 9.81 -2.03 2.97
N LYS A 163 9.73 -0.71 2.72
CA LYS A 163 9.66 -0.18 1.33
C LYS A 163 10.82 -0.62 0.45
N HIS A 164 12.00 -0.83 1.04
CA HIS A 164 13.21 -1.24 0.31
C HIS A 164 12.99 -2.56 -0.45
N ARG A 165 12.14 -3.46 0.08
CA ARG A 165 11.77 -4.74 -0.55
C ARG A 165 11.06 -4.60 -1.89
N LEU A 166 10.48 -3.43 -2.16
CA LEU A 166 9.83 -3.11 -3.43
C LEU A 166 10.62 -2.11 -4.28
N THR A 167 11.61 -1.40 -3.71
CA THR A 167 12.34 -0.34 -4.43
C THR A 167 13.72 -0.77 -4.91
N THR A 168 14.18 -1.98 -4.57
CA THR A 168 15.41 -2.57 -5.10
C THR A 168 15.13 -3.96 -5.68
N LEU A 169 15.97 -4.39 -6.62
CA LEU A 169 16.01 -5.78 -7.11
C LEU A 169 17.00 -6.65 -6.31
N GLU A 170 17.73 -6.07 -5.35
CA GLU A 170 18.68 -6.77 -4.48
C GLU A 170 17.92 -7.55 -3.40
N GLN A 171 17.32 -8.67 -3.79
CA GLN A 171 16.60 -9.59 -2.92
C GLN A 171 17.11 -11.01 -3.17
N HIS A 172 17.25 -11.84 -2.14
CA HIS A 172 17.74 -13.22 -2.28
C HIS A 172 16.86 -14.05 -3.24
N TRP A 173 15.54 -13.83 -3.23
CA TRP A 173 14.59 -14.49 -4.14
C TRP A 173 14.57 -13.88 -5.55
N LEU A 174 15.42 -12.89 -5.82
CA LEU A 174 15.74 -12.33 -7.14
C LEU A 174 17.22 -12.58 -7.53
N ALA A 175 17.91 -13.50 -6.85
CA ALA A 175 19.28 -13.87 -7.20
C ALA A 175 19.38 -14.43 -8.63
N PRO A 176 20.55 -14.34 -9.30
CA PRO A 176 20.72 -14.76 -10.69
C PRO A 176 20.23 -16.19 -11.00
N GLN A 177 20.47 -17.14 -10.09
CA GLN A 177 20.00 -18.52 -10.22
C GLN A 177 18.47 -18.59 -10.24
N GLN A 178 17.82 -17.75 -9.42
CA GLN A 178 16.37 -17.70 -9.32
C GLN A 178 15.73 -17.01 -10.53
N LEU A 179 16.35 -15.96 -11.05
CA LEU A 179 15.90 -15.31 -12.29
C LEU A 179 15.94 -16.26 -13.49
N ARG A 180 16.95 -17.15 -13.55
CA ARG A 180 17.01 -18.20 -14.57
C ARG A 180 15.81 -19.14 -14.48
N ILE A 181 15.47 -19.60 -13.28
CA ILE A 181 14.28 -20.44 -13.04
C ILE A 181 13.01 -19.72 -13.51
N TYR A 182 12.88 -18.43 -13.21
CA TYR A 182 11.75 -17.62 -13.67
C TYR A 182 11.64 -17.55 -15.19
N ALA A 183 12.77 -17.35 -15.89
CA ALA A 183 12.80 -17.36 -17.34
C ALA A 183 12.39 -18.72 -17.93
N ASP A 184 12.87 -19.81 -17.33
CA ASP A 184 12.56 -21.16 -17.77
C ASP A 184 11.07 -21.50 -17.62
N VAL A 185 10.45 -21.19 -16.47
CA VAL A 185 9.01 -21.47 -16.27
C VAL A 185 8.12 -20.60 -17.17
N ILE A 186 8.51 -19.35 -17.42
CA ILE A 186 7.79 -18.46 -18.36
C ILE A 186 7.86 -19.04 -19.78
N HIS A 187 9.04 -19.48 -20.21
CA HIS A 187 9.22 -20.11 -21.52
C HIS A 187 8.42 -21.40 -21.65
N GLN A 188 8.48 -22.28 -20.64
CA GLN A 188 7.73 -23.54 -20.60
C GLN A 188 6.21 -23.33 -20.66
N LYS A 189 5.69 -22.21 -20.14
CA LYS A 189 4.26 -21.85 -20.25
C LYS A 189 3.84 -21.35 -21.65
N GLY A 190 4.79 -21.27 -22.58
CA GLY A 190 4.56 -20.94 -23.99
C GLY A 190 5.01 -19.54 -24.40
N ALA A 191 5.82 -18.86 -23.58
CA ALA A 191 6.44 -17.61 -23.98
C ALA A 191 7.55 -17.88 -25.01
N PRO A 192 7.59 -17.19 -26.17
CA PRO A 192 8.66 -17.38 -27.15
C PRO A 192 10.05 -16.90 -26.67
N LEU A 193 10.12 -15.99 -25.69
CA LEU A 193 11.37 -15.56 -25.06
C LEU A 193 11.85 -16.61 -24.05
N ASN A 194 13.10 -17.05 -24.17
CA ASN A 194 13.73 -18.01 -23.26
C ASN A 194 14.52 -17.35 -22.11
N ASN A 195 14.55 -16.01 -22.07
CA ASN A 195 15.31 -15.22 -21.10
C ASN A 195 14.44 -14.16 -20.38
N CYS A 196 13.11 -14.31 -20.41
CA CYS A 196 12.17 -13.35 -19.82
C CYS A 196 11.79 -13.78 -18.39
N TRP A 197 12.27 -13.09 -17.35
CA TRP A 197 12.05 -13.48 -15.95
C TRP A 197 10.86 -12.79 -15.26
N GLY A 198 10.28 -11.75 -15.87
CA GLY A 198 9.19 -11.00 -15.25
C GLY A 198 8.48 -10.05 -16.20
N PHE A 199 7.39 -9.45 -15.71
CA PHE A 199 6.51 -8.59 -16.49
C PHE A 199 6.37 -7.22 -15.85
N ILE A 200 6.49 -6.16 -16.65
CA ILE A 200 6.33 -4.77 -16.20
C ILE A 200 5.07 -4.14 -16.76
N ASP A 201 4.36 -3.40 -15.91
CA ASP A 201 3.24 -2.59 -16.36
C ASP A 201 2.98 -1.39 -15.44
N GLY A 202 2.25 -0.41 -15.97
CA GLY A 202 1.73 0.74 -15.23
C GLY A 202 0.31 0.49 -14.74
N THR A 203 -0.04 1.09 -13.59
CA THR A 203 -1.41 1.07 -13.09
C THR A 203 -1.85 2.46 -12.64
N VAL A 204 -3.14 2.75 -12.85
CA VAL A 204 -3.76 4.02 -12.49
C VAL A 204 -4.64 3.80 -11.27
N ARG A 205 -4.37 4.51 -10.18
CA ARG A 205 -5.16 4.48 -8.95
C ARG A 205 -5.98 5.77 -8.80
N PRO A 206 -7.32 5.70 -8.89
CA PRO A 206 -8.19 6.87 -8.74
C PRO A 206 -8.06 7.53 -7.37
N ILE A 207 -8.11 8.86 -7.34
CA ILE A 207 -8.10 9.68 -6.12
C ILE A 207 -9.31 10.60 -6.06
N CYS A 208 -9.60 11.15 -4.88
CA CYS A 208 -10.46 12.32 -4.76
C CYS A 208 -9.97 13.46 -5.65
N ARG A 209 -10.90 14.25 -6.19
CA ARG A 209 -10.56 15.49 -6.89
C ARG A 209 -9.82 16.39 -5.87
N PRO A 210 -8.55 16.74 -6.11
CA PRO A 210 -7.82 17.56 -5.16
C PRO A 210 -8.31 19.01 -5.24
N GLY A 211 -8.18 19.77 -4.15
CA GLY A 211 -8.47 21.21 -4.17
C GLY A 211 -7.49 21.94 -5.10
N GLU A 212 -6.21 21.62 -4.97
CA GLU A 212 -5.09 22.19 -5.72
C GLU A 212 -4.51 21.20 -6.73
N HIS A 213 -3.71 21.67 -7.69
CA HIS A 213 -2.99 20.83 -8.67
C HIS A 213 -3.83 19.82 -9.48
N GLN A 214 -5.14 20.07 -9.62
CA GLN A 214 -6.10 19.17 -10.32
C GLN A 214 -5.64 18.73 -11.71
N ARG A 215 -5.17 19.67 -12.54
CA ARG A 215 -4.70 19.39 -13.91
C ARG A 215 -3.53 18.41 -13.94
N VAL A 216 -2.70 18.41 -12.91
CA VAL A 216 -1.51 17.55 -12.82
C VAL A 216 -1.93 16.12 -12.46
N ALA A 217 -2.90 15.97 -11.55
CA ALA A 217 -3.44 14.68 -11.15
C ALA A 217 -4.44 14.08 -12.16
N TYR A 218 -4.98 14.87 -13.10
CA TYR A 218 -5.97 14.38 -14.05
C TYR A 218 -5.35 13.51 -15.14
N ASN A 219 -5.81 12.25 -15.24
CA ASN A 219 -5.45 11.34 -16.32
C ASN A 219 -6.48 11.48 -17.46
N GLY A 220 -6.02 11.98 -18.61
CA GLY A 220 -6.90 12.23 -19.76
C GLY A 220 -7.46 10.96 -20.41
N HIS A 221 -6.71 9.86 -20.39
CA HIS A 221 -7.13 8.59 -20.97
C HIS A 221 -8.23 7.91 -20.13
N LYS A 222 -8.03 7.83 -18.81
CA LYS A 222 -9.01 7.25 -17.86
C LYS A 222 -10.08 8.25 -17.41
N ARG A 223 -9.96 9.52 -17.80
CA ARG A 223 -10.88 10.63 -17.45
C ARG A 223 -11.13 10.76 -15.94
N VAL A 224 -10.09 10.59 -15.13
CA VAL A 224 -10.18 10.58 -13.67
C VAL A 224 -8.93 11.22 -13.04
N HIS A 225 -9.09 11.87 -11.89
CA HIS A 225 -7.95 12.25 -11.05
C HIS A 225 -7.33 10.99 -10.47
N SER A 226 -6.02 10.83 -10.62
CA SER A 226 -5.34 9.59 -10.24
C SER A 226 -3.87 9.79 -9.93
N LEU A 227 -3.32 8.79 -9.25
CA LEU A 227 -1.88 8.54 -9.14
C LEU A 227 -1.54 7.34 -10.02
N LYS A 228 -0.33 7.34 -10.58
CA LYS A 228 0.22 6.23 -11.35
C LYS A 228 1.30 5.51 -10.58
N TYR A 229 1.34 4.20 -10.75
CA TYR A 229 2.40 3.34 -10.23
C TYR A 229 2.90 2.43 -11.36
N GLN A 230 4.12 1.95 -11.24
CA GLN A 230 4.74 0.99 -12.16
C GLN A 230 5.23 -0.18 -11.34
N SER A 231 4.99 -1.39 -11.80
CA SER A 231 5.34 -2.59 -11.04
C SER A 231 5.95 -3.65 -11.94
N VAL A 232 6.90 -4.41 -11.40
CA VAL A 232 7.41 -5.65 -11.98
C VAL A 232 6.84 -6.83 -11.20
N THR A 233 6.23 -7.78 -11.90
CA THR A 233 5.69 -9.03 -11.35
C THR A 233 6.53 -10.21 -11.82
N SER A 234 6.84 -11.12 -10.91
CA SER A 234 7.59 -12.35 -11.16
C SER A 234 6.66 -13.57 -11.21
N PRO A 235 7.07 -14.70 -11.85
CA PRO A 235 6.17 -15.83 -12.08
C PRO A 235 5.80 -16.61 -10.81
N ASN A 236 6.53 -16.45 -9.71
CA ASN A 236 6.12 -16.99 -8.41
C ASN A 236 5.02 -16.15 -7.73
N GLY A 237 4.48 -15.15 -8.42
CA GLY A 237 3.39 -14.30 -7.95
C GLY A 237 3.81 -13.07 -7.15
N MET A 238 5.11 -12.89 -6.90
CA MET A 238 5.61 -11.77 -6.09
C MET A 238 5.74 -10.48 -6.91
N ILE A 239 5.47 -9.36 -6.25
CA ILE A 239 5.81 -8.02 -6.73
C ILE A 239 7.30 -7.80 -6.48
N ALA A 240 8.09 -7.80 -7.55
CA ALA A 240 9.56 -7.66 -7.50
C ALA A 240 10.04 -6.21 -7.43
N ASN A 241 9.27 -5.30 -8.01
CA ASN A 241 9.55 -3.88 -7.92
C ASN A 241 8.25 -3.09 -7.98
N LEU A 242 8.17 -1.98 -7.24
CA LEU A 242 7.08 -1.02 -7.30
C LEU A 242 7.64 0.40 -7.20
N TYR A 243 7.32 1.21 -8.20
CA TYR A 243 7.62 2.63 -8.23
C TYR A 243 6.36 3.48 -8.30
N GLY A 244 6.41 4.60 -7.60
CA GLY A 244 5.36 5.60 -7.55
C GLY A 244 5.12 6.10 -6.13
N PRO A 245 4.10 6.94 -5.93
CA PRO A 245 3.20 7.45 -6.96
C PRO A 245 3.82 8.51 -7.87
N VAL A 246 3.34 8.55 -9.10
CA VAL A 246 3.58 9.63 -10.09
C VAL A 246 2.25 10.26 -10.48
N GLU A 247 2.28 11.50 -10.98
CA GLU A 247 1.04 12.21 -11.30
C GLU A 247 0.28 11.56 -12.47
N GLY A 248 -1.05 11.46 -12.35
CA GLY A 248 -1.90 10.69 -13.26
C GLY A 248 -1.77 11.03 -14.75
N ARG A 249 -1.37 12.26 -15.09
CA ARG A 249 -1.19 12.71 -16.49
C ARG A 249 0.04 12.13 -17.19
N ARG A 250 1.01 11.60 -16.45
CA ARG A 250 2.31 11.16 -17.02
C ARG A 250 2.15 9.85 -17.79
N HIS A 251 2.98 9.64 -18.80
CA HIS A 251 3.05 8.38 -19.54
C HIS A 251 3.93 7.36 -18.82
N ASP A 252 3.78 6.07 -19.14
CA ASP A 252 4.49 5.00 -18.42
C ASP A 252 6.00 5.02 -18.69
N ALA A 253 6.41 5.50 -19.87
CA ALA A 253 7.82 5.81 -20.17
C ALA A 253 8.42 6.87 -19.21
N TYR A 254 7.62 7.81 -18.69
CA TYR A 254 8.09 8.75 -17.67
C TYR A 254 8.31 8.03 -16.33
N LEU A 255 7.40 7.13 -15.94
CA LEU A 255 7.57 6.31 -14.73
C LEU A 255 8.84 5.46 -14.82
N LEU A 256 9.09 4.81 -15.96
CA LEU A 256 10.29 4.00 -16.20
C LEU A 256 11.58 4.80 -16.02
N ARG A 257 11.59 6.05 -16.52
CA ARG A 257 12.77 6.91 -16.42
C ARG A 257 13.01 7.35 -14.98
N GLU A 258 11.97 7.79 -14.30
CA GLU A 258 12.11 8.32 -12.94
C GLU A 258 12.27 7.21 -11.87
N SER A 259 11.89 5.96 -12.17
CA SER A 259 12.05 4.83 -11.25
C SER A 259 13.49 4.36 -11.09
N GLY A 260 14.37 4.67 -12.04
CA GLY A 260 15.73 4.12 -12.08
C GLY A 260 15.77 2.61 -12.38
N LEU A 261 14.63 2.00 -12.73
CA LEU A 261 14.52 0.56 -12.92
C LEU A 261 15.44 0.04 -14.02
N LEU A 262 15.65 0.80 -15.10
CA LEU A 262 16.57 0.41 -16.17
C LEU A 262 18.01 0.21 -15.65
N THR A 263 18.48 1.09 -14.77
CA THR A 263 19.81 0.97 -14.15
C THR A 263 19.88 -0.25 -13.23
N MET A 264 18.81 -0.53 -12.47
CA MET A 264 18.74 -1.75 -11.65
C MET A 264 18.78 -3.01 -12.50
N LEU A 265 18.06 -3.04 -13.63
CA LEU A 265 18.05 -4.16 -14.56
C LEU A 265 19.42 -4.35 -15.22
N GLU A 266 20.09 -3.27 -15.64
CA GLU A 266 21.43 -3.33 -16.22
C GLU A 266 22.44 -3.97 -15.25
N GLY A 267 22.32 -3.71 -13.94
CA GLY A 267 23.19 -4.29 -12.92
C GLY A 267 22.77 -5.69 -12.44
N GLY A 268 21.47 -6.01 -12.43
CA GLY A 268 20.93 -7.19 -11.73
C GLY A 268 20.19 -8.23 -12.59
N SER A 269 19.91 -7.94 -13.87
CA SER A 269 19.09 -8.80 -14.73
C SER A 269 19.95 -9.76 -15.57
N HIS A 270 20.60 -10.71 -14.90
CA HIS A 270 21.46 -11.72 -15.51
C HIS A 270 21.34 -13.07 -14.79
N ASP A 271 21.69 -14.17 -15.45
CA ASP A 271 21.81 -15.49 -14.83
C ASP A 271 23.20 -15.67 -14.16
N ALA A 272 23.42 -16.84 -13.55
CA ALA A 272 24.65 -17.12 -12.80
C ALA A 272 25.91 -17.12 -13.68
N GLU A 273 25.74 -17.36 -14.99
CA GLU A 273 26.78 -17.33 -16.00
C GLU A 273 27.01 -15.92 -16.58
N GLY A 274 26.21 -14.94 -16.17
CA GLY A 274 26.27 -13.56 -16.66
C GLY A 274 25.53 -13.34 -17.98
N ASN A 275 24.74 -14.32 -18.46
CA ASN A 275 23.90 -14.11 -19.62
C ASN A 275 22.75 -13.18 -19.28
N LEU A 276 22.40 -12.34 -20.24
CA LEU A 276 21.41 -11.31 -20.05
C LEU A 276 19.99 -11.89 -19.98
N LEU A 277 19.27 -11.52 -18.92
CA LEU A 277 17.85 -11.77 -18.77
C LEU A 277 17.07 -10.46 -18.95
N CYS A 278 15.81 -10.56 -19.35
CA CYS A 278 14.96 -9.41 -19.57
C CYS A 278 13.63 -9.52 -18.82
N ILE A 279 12.98 -8.39 -18.63
CA ILE A 279 11.55 -8.32 -18.32
C ILE A 279 10.78 -7.91 -19.58
N TYR A 280 9.48 -8.18 -19.61
CA TYR A 280 8.62 -7.87 -20.75
C TYR A 280 7.52 -6.88 -20.40
N GLY A 281 7.43 -5.81 -21.18
CA GLY A 281 6.49 -4.70 -20.98
C GLY A 281 5.36 -4.63 -22.01
N ASP A 282 4.52 -3.61 -21.87
CA ASP A 282 3.58 -3.20 -22.93
C ASP A 282 4.29 -2.44 -24.08
N PRO A 283 3.58 -2.14 -25.19
CA PRO A 283 4.17 -1.39 -26.31
C PRO A 283 4.59 0.06 -26.01
N ALA A 284 4.22 0.63 -24.85
CA ALA A 284 4.64 1.97 -24.46
C ALA A 284 6.06 1.99 -23.86
N TYR A 285 6.61 0.82 -23.52
CA TYR A 285 7.99 0.67 -23.07
C TYR A 285 8.99 0.61 -24.24
N PRO A 286 10.21 1.16 -24.07
CA PRO A 286 11.26 1.05 -25.07
C PRO A 286 11.82 -0.37 -25.10
N VAL A 287 12.19 -0.85 -26.29
CA VAL A 287 12.94 -2.09 -26.44
C VAL A 287 14.41 -1.86 -26.10
N ARG A 288 14.92 -2.60 -25.13
CA ARG A 288 16.31 -2.62 -24.64
C ARG A 288 16.72 -4.06 -24.31
N PRO A 289 18.01 -4.38 -24.18
CA PRO A 289 18.44 -5.74 -23.87
C PRO A 289 17.67 -6.36 -22.69
N GLN A 290 17.59 -5.67 -21.55
CA GLN A 290 16.89 -6.13 -20.34
C GLN A 290 15.39 -5.79 -20.28
N LEU A 291 14.83 -5.13 -21.30
CA LEU A 291 13.41 -4.77 -21.36
C LEU A 291 12.87 -4.96 -22.78
N GLN A 292 12.13 -6.03 -22.98
CA GLN A 292 11.52 -6.36 -24.27
C GLN A 292 10.05 -5.89 -24.31
N ALA A 293 9.51 -5.70 -25.51
CA ALA A 293 8.13 -5.28 -25.74
C ALA A 293 7.55 -5.97 -26.99
N PRO A 294 6.22 -5.94 -27.20
CA PRO A 294 5.61 -6.50 -28.41
C PRO A 294 6.11 -5.83 -29.69
N PHE A 295 6.08 -6.57 -30.79
CA PHE A 295 6.20 -5.97 -32.13
C PHE A 295 5.06 -4.95 -32.34
N PRO A 296 5.24 -3.93 -33.21
CA PRO A 296 4.20 -2.95 -33.52
C PRO A 296 2.88 -3.59 -33.94
N THR A 297 1.76 -2.87 -33.85
CA THR A 297 0.45 -3.44 -34.24
C THR A 297 0.15 -3.35 -35.73
N ALA A 298 0.82 -2.45 -36.45
CA ALA A 298 0.64 -2.25 -37.89
C ALA A 298 1.74 -2.95 -38.69
N ASN A 299 1.37 -3.54 -39.84
CA ASN A 299 2.30 -4.15 -40.81
C ASN A 299 3.19 -5.26 -40.22
N ILE A 300 2.62 -6.13 -39.38
CA ILE A 300 3.35 -7.27 -38.80
C ILE A 300 3.19 -8.55 -39.60
N THR A 301 4.24 -9.37 -39.58
CA THR A 301 4.21 -10.72 -40.16
C THR A 301 3.36 -11.68 -39.30
N PRO A 302 2.88 -12.80 -39.85
CA PRO A 302 2.18 -13.83 -39.09
C PRO A 302 2.98 -14.32 -37.87
N GLU A 303 4.31 -14.43 -37.99
CA GLU A 303 5.21 -14.86 -36.92
C GLU A 303 5.28 -13.83 -35.79
N GLN A 304 5.37 -12.54 -36.13
CA GLN A 304 5.34 -11.44 -35.14
C GLN A 304 3.98 -11.38 -34.42
N ALA A 305 2.88 -11.61 -35.14
CA ALA A 305 1.55 -11.69 -34.54
C ALA A 305 1.42 -12.89 -33.59
N ALA A 306 1.98 -14.05 -33.97
CA ALA A 306 2.04 -15.23 -33.11
C ALA A 306 2.88 -14.98 -31.86
N PHE A 307 4.05 -14.34 -32.00
CA PHE A 307 4.90 -13.92 -30.89
C PHE A 307 4.15 -13.02 -29.91
N ASN A 308 3.52 -11.95 -30.41
CA ASN A 308 2.78 -11.00 -29.58
C ASN A 308 1.63 -11.69 -28.84
N ARG A 309 0.90 -12.60 -29.51
CA ARG A 309 -0.18 -13.37 -28.90
C ARG A 309 0.33 -14.26 -27.76
N ALA A 310 1.45 -14.95 -27.98
CA ALA A 310 2.04 -15.85 -27.00
C ALA A 310 2.57 -15.07 -25.77
N MET A 311 3.30 -13.97 -25.99
CA MET A 311 3.78 -13.12 -24.89
C MET A 311 2.63 -12.46 -24.12
N SER A 312 1.58 -11.98 -24.81
CA SER A 312 0.41 -11.38 -24.16
C SER A 312 -0.29 -12.35 -23.20
N LYS A 313 -0.37 -13.64 -23.57
CA LYS A 313 -0.99 -14.69 -22.75
C LYS A 313 -0.31 -14.86 -21.40
N VAL A 314 1.02 -14.81 -21.34
CA VAL A 314 1.78 -14.94 -20.06
C VAL A 314 1.88 -13.61 -19.31
N ARG A 315 1.92 -12.49 -20.03
CA ARG A 315 2.02 -11.14 -19.47
C ARG A 315 0.79 -10.75 -18.64
N ILE A 316 -0.39 -11.31 -18.90
CA ILE A 316 -1.64 -11.04 -18.15
C ILE A 316 -1.47 -11.14 -16.63
N THR A 317 -0.49 -11.91 -16.17
CA THR A 317 -0.13 -12.07 -14.75
C THR A 317 0.23 -10.77 -14.04
N VAL A 318 0.78 -9.77 -14.74
CA VAL A 318 1.02 -8.43 -14.17
C VAL A 318 -0.29 -7.71 -13.81
N GLU A 319 -1.35 -7.92 -14.61
CA GLU A 319 -2.67 -7.38 -14.34
C GLU A 319 -3.32 -8.09 -13.15
N TRP A 320 -3.11 -9.41 -13.03
CA TRP A 320 -3.53 -10.17 -11.85
C TRP A 320 -2.86 -9.65 -10.59
N SER A 321 -1.55 -9.36 -10.62
CA SER A 321 -0.83 -8.79 -9.46
C SER A 321 -1.43 -7.45 -9.01
N PHE A 322 -1.77 -6.55 -9.94
CA PHE A 322 -2.49 -5.33 -9.57
C PHE A 322 -3.89 -5.60 -9.01
N GLY A 323 -4.57 -6.62 -9.53
CA GLY A 323 -5.84 -7.12 -9.02
C GLY A 323 -5.72 -7.62 -7.59
N ASP A 324 -4.69 -8.40 -7.28
CA ASP A 324 -4.43 -8.96 -5.95
C ASP A 324 -4.27 -7.86 -4.90
N VAL A 325 -3.49 -6.81 -5.20
CA VAL A 325 -3.31 -5.66 -4.29
C VAL A 325 -4.64 -5.03 -3.89
N ILE A 326 -5.54 -4.79 -4.85
CA ILE A 326 -6.83 -4.17 -4.57
C ILE A 326 -7.88 -5.16 -4.04
N ASN A 327 -7.79 -6.44 -4.38
CA ASN A 327 -8.72 -7.46 -3.90
C ASN A 327 -8.46 -7.80 -2.44
N PHE A 328 -7.19 -7.96 -2.06
CA PHE A 328 -6.80 -8.19 -0.68
C PHE A 328 -6.96 -6.91 0.14
N PHE A 329 -6.50 -5.75 -0.36
CA PHE A 329 -6.46 -4.49 0.39
C PHE A 329 -7.25 -3.35 -0.27
N LYS A 330 -8.58 -3.54 -0.31
CA LYS A 330 -9.58 -2.68 -0.96
C LYS A 330 -9.57 -1.22 -0.51
N TYR A 331 -9.03 -0.91 0.66
CA TYR A 331 -8.95 0.48 1.14
C TYR A 331 -8.19 1.41 0.19
N THR A 332 -7.22 0.87 -0.53
CA THR A 332 -6.42 1.62 -1.51
C THR A 332 -7.15 1.90 -2.81
N ASP A 333 -8.23 1.16 -3.10
CA ASP A 333 -9.10 1.39 -4.26
C ASP A 333 -10.31 2.29 -3.92
N PHE A 334 -10.57 2.51 -2.63
CA PHE A 334 -11.67 3.36 -2.19
C PHE A 334 -11.35 4.84 -2.41
N LYS A 335 -11.71 5.37 -3.57
CA LYS A 335 -11.46 6.75 -3.99
C LYS A 335 -11.71 7.82 -2.92
N LYS A 336 -12.74 7.66 -2.07
CA LYS A 336 -13.09 8.62 -1.01
C LYS A 336 -12.07 8.70 0.14
N SER A 337 -11.24 7.67 0.35
CA SER A 337 -10.12 7.68 1.31
C SER A 337 -8.79 8.15 0.69
N GLN A 338 -8.72 8.22 -0.65
CA GLN A 338 -7.53 8.61 -1.40
C GLN A 338 -7.50 10.13 -1.64
N LYS A 339 -7.19 10.90 -0.58
CA LYS A 339 -7.15 12.36 -0.60
C LYS A 339 -5.70 12.85 -0.48
N ILE A 340 -5.09 13.23 -1.59
CA ILE A 340 -3.76 13.87 -1.58
C ILE A 340 -3.80 15.09 -0.65
N LEU A 341 -2.72 15.33 0.10
CA LEU A 341 -2.60 16.35 1.17
C LEU A 341 -3.47 16.10 2.41
N LEU A 342 -4.16 14.97 2.53
CA LEU A 342 -4.93 14.62 3.73
C LEU A 342 -4.73 13.17 4.17
N SER A 343 -4.31 12.30 3.25
CA SER A 343 -3.89 10.94 3.54
C SER A 343 -2.58 10.61 2.81
N SER A 344 -1.81 9.68 3.39
CA SER A 344 -0.56 9.18 2.80
C SER A 344 -0.85 8.16 1.69
N CYS A 345 -1.53 8.56 0.62
CA CYS A 345 -1.94 7.68 -0.49
C CYS A 345 -0.76 6.85 -1.04
N ALA A 346 0.41 7.48 -1.14
CA ALA A 346 1.66 6.86 -1.57
C ALA A 346 2.04 5.66 -0.69
N LYS A 347 2.17 5.91 0.61
CA LYS A 347 2.56 4.90 1.59
C LYS A 347 1.53 3.79 1.66
N MET A 348 0.24 4.14 1.62
CA MET A 348 -0.85 3.17 1.68
C MET A 348 -0.78 2.16 0.53
N TYR A 349 -0.51 2.60 -0.71
CA TYR A 349 -0.40 1.68 -1.84
C TYR A 349 0.83 0.77 -1.74
N MET A 350 1.99 1.32 -1.33
CA MET A 350 3.19 0.51 -1.12
C MET A 350 3.03 -0.50 0.03
N VAL A 351 2.38 -0.10 1.13
CA VAL A 351 2.06 -1.00 2.25
C VAL A 351 1.11 -2.11 1.79
N SER A 352 0.08 -1.79 1.02
CA SER A 352 -0.77 -2.83 0.43
C SER A 352 0.01 -3.80 -0.46
N ALA A 353 0.98 -3.34 -1.24
CA ALA A 353 1.84 -4.21 -2.03
C ALA A 353 2.76 -5.10 -1.17
N ILE A 354 3.35 -4.56 -0.10
CA ILE A 354 4.15 -5.34 0.87
C ILE A 354 3.29 -6.42 1.54
N LEU A 355 2.09 -6.06 1.98
CA LEU A 355 1.14 -7.01 2.58
C LEU A 355 0.61 -8.03 1.55
N THR A 356 0.55 -7.66 0.26
CA THR A 356 0.18 -8.58 -0.83
C THR A 356 1.28 -9.62 -1.07
N ASN A 357 2.54 -9.20 -1.04
CA ASN A 357 3.68 -10.12 -1.06
C ASN A 357 3.65 -11.05 0.16
N ALA A 358 3.40 -10.51 1.36
CA ALA A 358 3.26 -11.33 2.57
C ALA A 358 2.11 -12.36 2.46
N HIS A 359 0.95 -11.94 1.95
CA HIS A 359 -0.17 -12.84 1.68
C HIS A 359 0.19 -13.91 0.65
N THR A 360 0.91 -13.53 -0.40
CA THR A 360 1.39 -14.46 -1.44
C THR A 360 2.37 -15.47 -0.86
N CYS A 361 3.32 -15.08 -0.01
CA CYS A 361 4.23 -15.98 0.67
C CYS A 361 3.51 -17.06 1.52
N ILE A 362 2.35 -16.74 2.10
CA ILE A 362 1.62 -17.65 2.99
C ILE A 362 0.64 -18.53 2.22
N TYR A 363 -0.09 -17.96 1.25
CA TYR A 363 -1.23 -18.61 0.60
C TYR A 363 -1.06 -18.84 -0.91
N GLY A 364 0.01 -18.33 -1.52
CA GLY A 364 0.15 -18.24 -2.98
C GLY A 364 -0.85 -17.27 -3.60
N ASN A 365 -0.87 -17.21 -4.93
CA ASN A 365 -1.88 -16.49 -5.70
C ASN A 365 -2.12 -17.16 -7.07
N ASN A 366 -2.93 -16.51 -7.92
CA ASN A 366 -3.25 -17.03 -9.25
C ASN A 366 -1.99 -17.13 -10.14
N THR A 367 -1.06 -16.19 -10.02
CA THR A 367 0.18 -16.17 -10.80
C THR A 367 1.10 -17.33 -10.41
N SER A 368 1.33 -17.53 -9.10
CA SER A 368 2.15 -18.64 -8.59
C SER A 368 1.57 -20.00 -8.99
N SER A 369 0.24 -20.12 -8.96
CA SER A 369 -0.49 -21.32 -9.41
C SER A 369 -0.42 -21.51 -10.93
N TYR A 370 -0.48 -20.42 -11.70
CA TYR A 370 -0.41 -20.45 -13.15
C TYR A 370 0.96 -20.91 -13.66
N PHE A 371 2.05 -20.44 -13.06
CA PHE A 371 3.40 -20.89 -13.41
C PHE A 371 3.88 -22.11 -12.62
N GLU A 372 3.06 -22.62 -11.70
CA GLU A 372 3.39 -23.77 -10.83
C GLU A 372 4.69 -23.55 -10.05
N LEU A 373 4.93 -22.30 -9.64
CA LEU A 373 6.15 -21.88 -8.95
C LEU A 373 5.80 -21.24 -7.62
N GLN A 374 6.29 -21.83 -6.53
CA GLN A 374 6.01 -21.35 -5.19
C GLN A 374 6.76 -20.04 -4.88
N PRO A 375 6.13 -19.09 -4.18
CA PRO A 375 6.82 -17.93 -3.64
C PRO A 375 7.79 -18.34 -2.51
N PRO A 376 8.75 -17.47 -2.15
CA PRO A 376 9.54 -17.66 -0.94
C PRO A 376 8.61 -17.73 0.29
N SER A 377 9.08 -18.38 1.35
CA SER A 377 8.40 -18.33 2.65
C SER A 377 8.31 -16.90 3.18
N LEU A 378 7.38 -16.67 4.10
CA LEU A 378 7.21 -15.36 4.73
C LEU A 378 8.51 -14.86 5.38
N ASP A 379 9.20 -15.76 6.09
CA ASP A 379 10.43 -15.43 6.81
C ASP A 379 11.56 -15.12 5.83
N GLU A 380 11.72 -15.89 4.75
CA GLU A 380 12.68 -15.58 3.68
C GLU A 380 12.41 -14.19 3.12
N TYR A 381 11.18 -13.88 2.69
CA TYR A 381 10.85 -12.58 2.12
C TYR A 381 11.16 -11.39 3.06
N PHE A 382 11.01 -11.57 4.38
CA PHE A 382 11.26 -10.55 5.39
C PHE A 382 12.66 -10.57 6.02
N GLN A 383 13.58 -11.42 5.55
CA GLN A 383 15.00 -11.41 5.97
C GLN A 383 15.76 -10.13 5.57
#